data_AF-A0A0N5CMX2-F1
#
_entry.id   AF-A0A0N5CMX2-F1
#
_cell.length_a   1.000
_cell.length_b   1.000
_cell.length_c   1.000
_cell.angle_alpha   90.00
_cell.angle_beta   90.00
_cell.angle_gamma   90.00
#
_symmetry.space_group_name_H-M   'P 1'
#
loop_
_entity.id
_entity.type
_entity.pdbx_description
1 polymer ?
#
loop_
_entity_poly.entity_id
_entity_poly.type
_entity_poly.pdbx_seq_one_letter_code
_entity_poly.pdbx_strand_id
1 'polypeptide(L)' 'MSELVSQMKHPPDISRPRWDQATFAGRARHFFVITNPLNLFISKSRLEQAKKIVLEYKFVSGFILCL' A
#
# COMPACT_ATOMS: atom_id res chain seq x y z
N MET A 1 -6.94 -12.97 0.28
CA MET A 1 -7.07 -11.52 0.04
C MET A 1 -7.00 -11.20 -1.45
N SER A 2 -6.20 -11.94 -2.22
CA SER A 2 -6.26 -12.02 -3.69
C SER A 2 -7.69 -12.23 -4.21
N GLU A 3 -8.46 -13.15 -3.63
CA GLU A 3 -9.88 -13.38 -4.03
C GLU A 3 -10.78 -12.15 -3.86
N LEU A 4 -10.65 -11.42 -2.74
CA LEU A 4 -11.47 -10.23 -2.45
C LEU A 4 -11.08 -9.04 -3.33
N VAL A 5 -9.80 -8.93 -3.69
CA VAL A 5 -9.32 -7.90 -4.63
C VAL A 5 -9.80 -8.18 -6.05
N SER A 6 -9.80 -9.45 -6.48
CA SER A 6 -10.29 -9.86 -7.80
C SER A 6 -11.78 -9.61 -8.02
N GLN A 7 -12.57 -9.48 -6.94
CA GLN A 7 -14.00 -9.19 -7.01
C GLN A 7 -14.32 -7.68 -7.08
N MET A 8 -13.33 -6.79 -6.97
CA MET A 8 -13.56 -5.35 -7.03
C MET A 8 -13.63 -4.86 -8.47
N LYS A 9 -14.71 -4.13 -8.82
CA LYS A 9 -14.87 -3.49 -10.14
C LYS A 9 -13.74 -2.52 -10.50
N HIS A 10 -13.15 -1.88 -9.49
CA HIS A 10 -12.05 -0.93 -9.66
C HIS A 10 -10.96 -1.24 -8.63
N PRO A 11 -9.89 -1.94 -9.03
CA PRO A 11 -8.78 -2.21 -8.13
C PRO A 11 -8.07 -0.89 -7.76
N PRO A 12 -7.71 -0.68 -6.47
CA PRO A 12 -7.00 0.52 -6.05
C PRO A 12 -5.60 0.60 -6.68
N ASP A 13 -5.27 1.72 -7.31
CA ASP A 13 -3.91 1.94 -7.81
C ASP A 13 -2.96 2.28 -6.65
N ILE A 14 -2.06 1.35 -6.34
CA ILE A 14 -1.02 1.53 -5.31
C ILE A 14 0.36 1.85 -5.91
N SER A 15 0.46 2.01 -7.23
CA SER A 15 1.71 2.39 -7.91
C SER A 15 2.02 3.88 -7.74
N ARG A 16 0.97 4.69 -7.52
CA ARG A 16 1.05 6.13 -7.37
C ARG A 16 0.96 6.57 -5.91
N PRO A 17 1.63 7.66 -5.53
CA PRO A 17 1.50 8.22 -4.19
C PRO A 17 0.05 8.70 -3.94
N ARG A 18 -0.46 8.45 -2.73
CA ARG A 18 -1.83 8.83 -2.33
C ARG A 18 -2.08 10.34 -2.34
N TRP A 19 -1.05 11.13 -2.03
CA TRP A 19 -1.11 12.59 -2.03
C TRP A 19 -0.06 13.15 -2.97
N ASP A 20 -0.40 14.25 -3.64
CA ASP A 20 0.52 14.98 -4.51
C ASP A 20 1.75 15.45 -3.72
N GLN A 21 2.91 14.92 -4.10
CA GLN A 21 4.20 15.20 -3.45
C GLN A 21 4.81 16.55 -3.87
N ALA A 22 4.26 17.22 -4.89
CA ALA A 22 4.70 18.55 -5.29
C ALA A 22 4.37 19.61 -4.22
N THR A 23 3.24 19.44 -3.53
CA THR A 23 2.79 20.38 -2.50
C THR A 23 3.39 20.07 -1.13
N PHE A 24 3.67 21.10 -0.34
CA PHE A 24 4.10 20.96 1.05
C PHE A 24 3.05 20.18 1.89
N ALA A 25 1.77 20.50 1.71
CA ALA A 25 0.68 19.83 2.41
C ALA A 25 0.62 18.32 2.10
N GLY A 26 0.85 17.93 0.84
CA GLY A 26 0.90 16.52 0.46
C GLY A 26 2.08 15.77 1.09
N ARG A 27 3.26 16.41 1.17
CA ARG A 27 4.42 15.86 1.90
C ARG A 27 4.18 15.77 3.40
N ALA A 28 3.57 16.77 4.03
CA ALA A 28 3.25 16.75 5.44
C ALA A 28 2.27 15.60 5.78
N ARG A 29 1.21 15.42 4.97
CA ARG A 29 0.28 14.29 5.12
C ARG A 29 0.97 12.94 4.97
N HIS A 30 1.85 12.82 3.99
CA HIS A 30 2.64 11.60 3.80
C HIS A 30 3.52 11.30 5.03
N PHE A 31 4.23 12.31 5.54
CA PHE A 31 5.09 12.17 6.71
C PHE A 31 4.33 11.70 7.95
N PHE A 32 3.19 12.34 8.29
CA PHE A 32 2.44 11.96 9.49
C PHE A 32 1.83 10.55 9.42
N VAL A 33 1.49 10.08 8.22
CA VAL A 33 0.93 8.74 8.04
C VAL A 33 1.99 7.66 8.11
N ILE A 34 3.20 7.90 7.57
CA ILE A 34 4.30 6.94 7.64
C ILE A 34 4.92 6.90 9.04
N THR A 35 5.19 8.07 9.63
CA THR A 35 5.87 8.21 10.92
C THR A 35 4.90 8.06 12.10
N ASN A 36 3.77 7.37 11.93
CA ASN A 36 2.84 7.15 13.02
C ASN A 36 3.58 6.44 14.18
N PRO A 37 3.76 7.10 15.36
CA PRO A 37 4.53 6.53 16.47
C PRO A 37 3.93 5.23 17.01
N LEU A 38 2.65 4.97 16.71
CA LEU A 38 1.98 3.71 17.07
C LEU A 38 2.60 2.49 16.37
N ASN A 39 3.31 2.67 15.25
CA ASN A 39 4.02 1.59 14.57
C ASN A 39 5.10 0.94 15.44
N LEU A 40 5.64 1.65 16.45
CA LEU A 40 6.64 1.11 17.39
C LEU A 40 6.06 0.01 18.29
N PHE A 41 4.75 -0.01 18.51
CA PHE A 41 4.07 -0.99 19.35
C PHE A 41 3.54 -2.20 18.56
N ILE A 42 3.72 -2.23 17.24
CA ILE A 42 3.26 -3.32 16.40
C ILE A 42 4.30 -4.45 16.40
N SER A 43 3.82 -5.69 16.52
CA SER A 43 4.69 -6.87 16.45
C SER A 43 5.32 -7.03 15.06
N LYS A 44 6.56 -7.54 15.02
CA LYS A 44 7.27 -7.84 13.77
C LYS A 44 6.47 -8.76 12.83
N SER A 45 5.78 -9.76 13.39
CA SER A 45 4.96 -10.70 12.62
C SER A 45 3.83 -10.01 11.86
N ARG A 46 3.19 -9.01 12.47
CA ARG A 46 2.12 -8.23 11.84
C ARG A 46 2.67 -7.32 10.73
N LEU A 47 3.86 -6.74 10.93
CA LEU A 47 4.54 -5.96 9.90
C LEU A 47 4.88 -6.80 8.66
N GLU A 48 5.43 -8.00 8.86
CA GLU A 48 5.75 -8.92 7.76
C GLU A 48 4.48 -9.40 7.04
N GLN A 49 3.39 -9.65 7.77
CA GLN A 49 2.11 -10.00 7.15
C GLN A 49 1.57 -8.86 6.27
N ALA A 50 1.60 -7.62 6.76
CA ALA A 50 1.19 -6.45 5.98
C ALA A 50 2.05 -6.27 4.72
N LYS A 51 3.38 -6.44 4.83
CA LYS A 51 4.30 -6.41 3.70
C LYS A 51 3.97 -7.49 2.66
N LYS A 52 3.74 -8.72 3.10
CA LYS A 52 3.38 -9.85 2.22
C LYS A 52 2.13 -9.54 1.40
N ILE A 53 1.10 -8.96 2.03
CA ILE A 53 -0.16 -8.57 1.35
C ILE A 53 0.11 -7.56 0.24
N VAL A 54 0.93 -6.53 0.49
CA VAL A 54 1.27 -5.51 -0.52
C VAL A 54 2.06 -6.12 -1.69
N LEU A 55 3.00 -7.03 -1.40
CA LEU A 55 3.78 -7.71 -2.44
C LEU A 55 2.90 -8.62 -3.31
N GLU A 56 2.01 -9.39 -2.70
CA GLU A 56 1.06 -10.26 -3.41
C GLU A 56 0.16 -9.43 -4.33
N TYR A 57 -0.34 -8.28 -3.85
CA TYR A 57 -1.13 -7.36 -4.66
C TYR A 57 -0.36 -6.82 -5.88
N LYS A 58 0.90 -6.41 -5.68
CA LYS A 58 1.77 -5.94 -6.77
C LYS A 58 2.09 -7.04 -7.78
N PHE A 59 2.29 -8.28 -7.32
CA PHE A 59 2.59 -9.41 -8.18
C PHE A 59 1.41 -9.74 -9.10
N VAL A 60 0.19 -9.82 -8.54
CA VAL A 60 -1.04 -10.07 -9.32
C VAL A 60 -1.28 -8.96 -10.34
N SER A 61 -1.12 -7.69 -9.94
CA SER A 61 -1.32 -6.55 -10.86
C SER A 61 -0.22 -6.44 -11.92
N GLY A 62 1.01 -6.90 -11.66
CA GLY A 62 2.13 -6.84 -12.59
C GLY A 62 2.16 -7.99 -13.59
N PHE A 63 1.64 -9.17 -13.24
CA PHE A 63 1.56 -10.32 -14.15
C PHE A 63 0.50 -10.13 -15.25
N ILE A 64 -0.58 -9.38 -14.96
CA ILE A 64 -1.63 -9.01 -15.93
C ILE A 64 -1.12 -8.00 -16.98
N LEU A 65 -0.02 -7.28 -16.71
CA LEU A 65 0.51 -6.28 -17.64
C LEU A 65 1.62 -6.80 -18.57
N CYS A 66 2.05 -8.07 -18.40
CA CYS A 66 3.17 -8.67 -19.15
C CYS A 66 2.76 -9.87 -20.03
N LEU A 67 1.46 -10.17 -20.12
CA LEU A 67 0.83 -11.09 -21.08
C LEU A 67 -0.20 -10.31 -21.90
#